data_AF-A0A8J5RE40-F1
#
_entry.id   AF-A0A8J5RE40-F1
#
_cell.length_a   1.000
_cell.length_b   1.000
_cell.length_c   1.000
_cell.angle_alpha   90.00
_cell.angle_beta   90.00
_cell.angle_gamma   90.00
#
_symmetry.space_group_name_H-M   'P 1'
#
loop_
_entity.id
_entity.type
_entity.pdbx_description
1 polymer ?
#
loop_
_entity_poly.entity_id
_entity_poly.type
_entity_poly.pdbx_seq_one_letter_code
_entity_poly.pdbx_strand_id
1 'polypeptide(L)'
;MLKHMCLVPYEWNHYYESSAIEVILKKEITCDQIFKKVTGIGIRVNSVTAHLHYWGDLPWMKKEKDRRYFPNPNEYFSVYMYCDSCEDR
;
A
#
# COMPACT_ATOMS: atom_id res chain seq x y z
N MET A 1 9.39 12.57 10.55
CA MET A 1 8.60 11.35 10.24
C MET A 1 7.52 11.70 9.23
N LEU A 2 7.63 11.16 8.01
CA LEU A 2 6.65 11.36 6.94
C LEU A 2 5.60 10.26 7.02
N LYS A 3 4.32 10.61 6.86
CA LYS A 3 3.21 9.66 6.97
C LYS A 3 2.52 9.55 5.62
N HIS A 4 2.57 8.37 5.00
CA HIS A 4 1.84 8.10 3.77
C HIS A 4 0.61 7.26 4.08
N MET A 5 -0.55 7.68 3.58
CA MET A 5 -1.74 6.84 3.59
C MET A 5 -1.69 5.92 2.36
N CYS A 6 -1.83 4.62 2.55
CA CYS A 6 -1.89 3.64 1.48
C CYS A 6 -3.25 2.93 1.50
N LEU A 7 -3.92 2.85 0.35
CA LEU A 7 -5.12 2.04 0.21
C LEU A 7 -4.73 0.59 -0.05
N VAL A 8 -5.22 -0.32 0.79
CA VAL A 8 -4.96 -1.76 0.68
C VAL A 8 -6.26 -2.56 0.59
N PRO A 9 -6.25 -3.75 -0.03
CA PRO A 9 -7.44 -4.59 -0.13
C PRO A 9 -8.05 -4.91 1.25
N TYR A 10 -9.36 -4.74 1.40
CA TYR A 10 -10.08 -5.02 2.66
C TYR A 10 -9.88 -6.45 3.15
N GLU A 11 -9.73 -7.39 2.23
CA GLU A 11 -9.47 -8.80 2.50
C GLU A 11 -8.20 -9.02 3.34
N TRP A 12 -7.22 -8.12 3.29
CA TRP A 12 -6.01 -8.23 4.11
C TRP A 12 -6.30 -8.05 5.60
N ASN A 13 -7.32 -7.24 5.95
CA ASN A 13 -7.75 -7.01 7.33
C ASN A 13 -8.34 -8.26 7.99
N HIS A 14 -8.78 -9.26 7.21
CA HIS A 14 -9.23 -10.54 7.75
C HIS A 14 -8.08 -11.39 8.30
N TYR A 15 -6.85 -11.11 7.89
CA TYR A 15 -5.68 -11.92 8.22
C TYR A 15 -4.73 -11.22 9.20
N TYR A 16 -4.62 -9.90 9.10
CA TYR A 16 -3.66 -9.11 9.84
C TYR A 16 -4.27 -7.79 10.28
N GLU A 17 -3.89 -7.34 11.49
CA GLU A 17 -4.16 -5.97 11.91
C GLU A 17 -3.38 -4.96 11.05
N SER A 18 -3.85 -3.71 11.00
CA SER A 18 -3.23 -2.63 10.22
C SER A 18 -1.74 -2.43 10.51
N SER A 19 -1.29 -2.64 11.75
CA SER A 19 0.11 -2.54 12.17
C SER A 19 0.99 -3.61 11.50
N ALA A 20 0.50 -4.84 11.40
CA ALA A 20 1.21 -5.92 10.72
C ALA A 20 1.20 -5.71 9.20
N ILE A 21 0.11 -5.19 8.64
CA ILE A 21 0.04 -4.82 7.21
C ILE A 21 1.03 -3.70 6.89
N GLU A 22 1.16 -2.70 7.76
CA GLU A 22 2.18 -1.67 7.61
C GLU A 22 3.59 -2.28 7.53
N VAL A 23 3.91 -3.23 8.40
CA VAL A 23 5.22 -3.92 8.39
C VAL A 23 5.43 -4.69 7.08
N ILE A 24 4.39 -5.35 6.56
CA ILE A 24 4.45 -6.05 5.26
C ILE A 24 4.72 -5.05 4.14
N LEU A 25 3.97 -3.94 4.09
CA LEU A 25 4.17 -2.89 3.10
C LEU A 25 5.60 -2.33 3.14
N LYS A 26 6.13 -2.05 4.34
CA LYS A 26 7.48 -1.51 4.53
C LYS A 26 8.60 -2.47 4.13
N LYS A 27 8.37 -3.79 4.16
CA LYS A 27 9.35 -4.78 3.68
C LYS A 27 9.52 -4.76 2.17
N GLU A 28 8.43 -4.48 1.45
CA GLU A 28 8.38 -4.57 -0.01
C GLU A 28 8.45 -3.21 -0.71
N ILE A 29 8.01 -2.15 -0.02
CA ILE A 29 7.88 -0.79 -0.55
C ILE A 29 8.62 0.18 0.37
N THR A 30 9.63 0.82 -0.19
CA THR A 30 10.39 1.89 0.46
C THR A 30 9.69 3.24 0.31
N CYS A 31 9.97 4.16 1.22
CA CYS A 31 9.43 5.52 1.17
C CYS A 31 9.88 6.28 -0.10
N ASP A 32 11.12 6.09 -0.54
CA ASP A 32 11.63 6.67 -1.79
C ASP A 32 10.84 6.19 -3.01
N GLN A 33 10.48 4.90 -3.07
CA GLN A 33 9.60 4.37 -4.11
C GLN A 33 8.21 5.01 -4.06
N ILE A 34 7.69 5.32 -2.86
CA ILE A 34 6.42 6.04 -2.70
C ILE A 34 6.53 7.46 -3.26
N PHE A 35 7.59 8.20 -2.90
CA PHE A 35 7.84 9.57 -3.38
C PHE A 35 8.01 9.64 -4.89
N LYS A 36 8.71 8.67 -5.48
CA LYS A 36 8.93 8.57 -6.94
C LYS A 36 7.74 8.00 -7.70
N LYS A 37 6.64 7.65 -7.00
CA LYS A 37 5.44 7.02 -7.56
C LYS A 37 5.72 5.75 -8.37
N VAL A 38 6.58 4.88 -7.86
CA VAL A 38 6.91 3.60 -8.51
C VAL A 38 5.68 2.70 -8.55
N THR A 39 5.36 2.14 -9.71
CA THR A 39 4.21 1.23 -9.90
C THR A 39 4.63 -0.21 -10.15
N GLY A 40 3.70 -1.15 -9.98
CA GLY A 40 3.88 -2.55 -10.35
C GLY A 40 4.52 -3.44 -9.28
N ILE A 41 4.89 -2.91 -8.11
CA ILE A 41 5.39 -3.71 -6.99
C ILE A 41 4.27 -4.62 -6.50
N GLY A 42 4.42 -5.94 -6.68
CA GLY A 42 3.43 -6.94 -6.31
C GLY A 42 3.63 -7.44 -4.88
N ILE A 43 2.59 -7.37 -4.06
CA ILE A 43 2.55 -7.94 -2.71
C ILE A 43 1.42 -8.95 -2.66
N ARG A 44 1.74 -10.16 -2.18
CA ARG A 44 0.76 -11.21 -1.95
C ARG A 44 0.58 -11.43 -0.46
N VAL A 45 -0.63 -11.17 0.03
CA VAL A 45 -1.05 -11.52 1.39
C VAL A 45 -2.06 -12.65 1.27
N ASN A 46 -1.67 -13.85 1.70
CA ASN A 46 -2.46 -15.08 1.55
C ASN A 46 -2.92 -15.32 0.09
N SER A 47 -4.23 -15.28 -0.15
CA SER A 47 -4.86 -15.51 -1.47
C SER A 47 -5.05 -14.22 -2.29
N VAL A 48 -4.66 -13.06 -1.76
CA VAL A 48 -4.91 -11.76 -2.38
C VAL A 48 -3.60 -11.11 -2.82
N THR A 49 -3.38 -11.08 -4.13
CA THR A 49 -2.26 -10.37 -4.77
C THR A 49 -2.72 -8.98 -5.20
N ALA A 50 -1.96 -7.97 -4.80
CA ALA A 50 -2.17 -6.58 -5.19
C ALA A 50 -0.86 -5.95 -5.65
N HIS A 51 -0.95 -5.00 -6.58
CA HIS A 51 0.19 -4.28 -7.11
C HIS A 51 0.11 -2.80 -6.74
N LEU A 52 1.26 -2.20 -6.46
CA LEU A 52 1.34 -0.78 -6.16
C LEU A 52 0.96 0.04 -7.40
N HIS A 53 -0.08 0.85 -7.24
CA HIS A 53 -0.58 1.83 -8.18
C HIS A 53 -0.82 3.16 -7.46
N TYR A 54 -1.22 4.18 -8.20
CA TYR A 54 -1.57 5.49 -7.66
C TYR A 54 -2.90 5.96 -8.18
N TRP A 55 -3.72 6.50 -7.28
CA TRP A 55 -4.88 7.31 -7.63
C TRP A 55 -4.55 8.76 -7.26
N GLY A 56 -4.09 9.54 -8.24
CA GLY A 56 -3.50 10.86 -7.99
C GLY A 56 -2.16 10.77 -7.26
N ASP A 57 -2.10 11.31 -6.04
CA ASP A 57 -0.95 11.20 -5.13
C ASP A 57 -1.11 10.08 -4.10
N LEU A 58 -2.24 9.36 -4.10
CA LEU A 58 -2.54 8.34 -3.10
C LEU A 58 -2.02 6.97 -3.55
N PRO A 59 -1.06 6.35 -2.82
CA PRO A 59 -0.67 4.97 -3.02
C PRO A 59 -1.86 4.02 -2.86
N TRP A 60 -1.98 3.08 -3.78
CA TRP A 60 -3.08 2.14 -3.85
C TRP A 60 -2.58 0.77 -4.27
N MET A 61 -2.64 -0.20 -3.36
CA MET A 61 -2.41 -1.61 -3.64
C MET A 61 -3.62 -2.19 -4.37
N LYS A 62 -3.64 -2.01 -5.70
CA LYS A 62 -4.72 -2.43 -6.58
C LYS A 62 -4.69 -3.94 -6.76
N LYS A 63 -5.80 -4.62 -6.49
CA LYS A 63 -5.92 -6.08 -6.69
C LYS A 63 -5.67 -6.42 -8.16
N GLU A 64 -4.98 -7.52 -8.43
CA GLU A 64 -4.65 -7.97 -9.80
C GLU A 64 -5.88 -8.10 -10.70
N LYS A 65 -7.01 -8.56 -10.14
CA LYS A 65 -8.27 -8.74 -10.86
C LYS A 65 -9.12 -7.47 -10.95
N ASP A 66 -8.74 -6.38 -10.26
CA ASP A 66 -9.48 -5.13 -10.30
C ASP A 66 -9.17 -4.37 -11.59
N ARG A 67 -10.18 -4.17 -12.44
CA ARG A 67 -10.04 -3.46 -13.71
C ARG A 67 -10.40 -1.98 -13.63
N ARG A 68 -10.84 -1.50 -12.46
CA ARG A 68 -11.22 -0.09 -12.28
C ARG A 68 -10.02 0.84 -12.35
N TYR A 69 -10.27 2.08 -12.74
CA TYR A 69 -9.27 3.16 -12.80
C TYR A 69 -9.17 3.94 -11.48
N PHE A 70 -10.08 3.71 -10.55
CA PHE A 70 -10.15 4.36 -9.24
C PHE A 70 -10.51 3.33 -8.16
N PRO A 71 -10.06 3.54 -6.90
CA PRO A 71 -10.34 2.64 -5.79
C PRO A 71 -11.82 2.65 -5.43
N ASN A 72 -12.42 1.47 -5.24
CA ASN A 72 -13.76 1.34 -4.69
C ASN A 72 -13.69 1.48 -3.15
N PRO A 73 -14.38 2.44 -2.52
CA PRO A 73 -14.33 2.63 -1.07
C PRO A 73 -14.80 1.40 -0.26
N ASN A 74 -15.58 0.49 -0.86
CA ASN A 74 -16.04 -0.73 -0.19
C ASN A 74 -15.06 -1.92 -0.31
N GLU A 75 -13.99 -1.79 -1.10
CA GLU A 75 -13.03 -2.89 -1.35
C GLU A 75 -11.63 -2.59 -0.85
N TYR A 76 -11.39 -1.37 -0.39
CA TYR A 76 -10.09 -0.92 0.09
C TYR A 76 -10.26 -0.15 1.40
N PHE A 77 -9.28 -0.28 2.28
CA PHE A 77 -9.18 0.53 3.50
C PHE A 77 -7.80 1.18 3.59
N SER A 78 -7.68 2.20 4.45
CA SER A 78 -6.43 2.93 4.62
C SER A 78 -5.55 2.29 5.69
N VAL A 79 -4.29 2.08 5.34
CA VAL A 79 -3.19 1.78 6.26
C VAL A 79 -2.20 2.92 6.18
N TYR A 80 -1.66 3.33 7.32
CA TYR A 80 -0.65 4.38 7.36
C TYR A 80 0.74 3.75 7.36
N MET A 81 1.60 4.21 6.47
CA MET A 81 3.01 3.90 6.45
C MET A 81 3.80 5.07 7.04
N TYR A 82 4.47 4.80 8.16
CA TYR A 82 5.35 5.78 8.78
C TYR A 82 6.76 5.65 8.22
N CYS A 83 7.16 6.62 7.42
CA CYS A 83 8.52 6.76 6.94
C CYS A 83 9.35 7.41 8.04
N ASP A 84 10.28 6.63 8.58
CA ASP A 84 11.41 7.19 9.29
C ASP A 84 12.12 8.09 8.28
N SER A 85 12.09 9.39 8.54
CA SER A 85 12.90 10.31 7.79
C SER A 85 14.33 9.89 8.07
N CYS A 86 15.01 9.32 7.07
CA CYS A 86 16.46 9.30 7.08
C CYS A 86 16.90 10.77 7.00
N GLU A 87 16.88 11.49 8.12
CA GLU A 87 17.83 12.55 8.37
C GLU A 87 19.15 11.88 8.77
N ASP A 88 19.71 11.11 7.83
CA ASP A 88 21.12 10.74 7.88
C ASP A 88 21.77 11.42 6.68
N ARG A 89 22.17 12.66 6.97
CA ARG A 89 23.34 13.40 6.47
C ARG A 89 23.74 13.28 4.99
#